data_AF-A0A931UFL8-F1
#
_entry.id   AF-A0A931UFL8-F1
#
_cell.length_a   1.000
_cell.length_b   1.000
_cell.length_c   1.000
_cell.angle_alpha   90.00
_cell.angle_beta   90.00
_cell.angle_gamma   90.00
#
_symmetry.space_group_name_H-M   'P 1'
#
loop_
_entity.id
_entity.type
_entity.pdbx_description
1 polymer ?
#
loop_
_entity_poly.entity_id
_entity_poly.type
_entity_poly.pdbx_seq_one_letter_code
_entity_poly.pdbx_strand_id
1 'polypeptide(L)' 'MAKDPVCGMEVDEKRAAATSTYKENTYYFCAKGCKIAFDKEPEKYLNPGKGRSCCG' A
#
# COMPACT_ATOMS: atom_id res chain seq x y z
N MET A 1 7.36 -2.01 -10.57
CA MET A 1 7.36 -2.81 -9.32
C MET A 1 6.70 -1.96 -8.26
N ALA A 2 5.54 -2.40 -7.79
CA ALA A 2 4.76 -1.69 -6.78
C ALA A 2 5.05 -2.28 -5.40
N LYS A 3 4.96 -1.47 -4.36
CA LYS A 3 5.13 -1.95 -2.99
C LYS A 3 3.76 -2.06 -2.34
N ASP A 4 3.44 -3.24 -1.83
CA ASP A 4 2.20 -3.48 -1.09
C ASP A 4 2.28 -2.66 0.22
N PRO A 5 1.40 -1.67 0.44
CA PRO A 5 1.46 -0.81 1.62
C PRO A 5 0.97 -1.50 2.90
N VAL A 6 0.35 -2.69 2.79
CA VAL A 6 -0.13 -3.48 3.94
C VAL A 6 0.98 -4.36 4.49
N CYS A 7 1.66 -5.11 3.62
CA CYS A 7 2.69 -6.07 4.04
C CYS A 7 4.14 -5.63 3.74
N GLY A 8 4.32 -4.55 2.96
CA GLY A 8 5.64 -4.05 2.56
C GLY A 8 6.34 -4.90 1.49
N MET A 9 5.68 -5.92 0.96
CA MET A 9 6.24 -6.82 -0.05
C MET A 9 6.27 -6.14 -1.43
N GLU A 10 7.31 -6.42 -2.22
CA GLU A 10 7.33 -6.02 -3.63
C GLU A 10 6.37 -6.89 -4.44
N VAL A 11 5.52 -6.21 -5.19
CA VAL A 11 4.50 -6.78 -6.06
C VAL A 11 4.73 -6.28 -7.47
N ASP A 12 4.87 -7.21 -8.40
CA ASP A 12 4.87 -6.86 -9.81
C ASP A 12 3.47 -6.47 -10.25
N GLU A 13 3.35 -5.31 -10.88
CA GLU A 13 2.09 -4.77 -11.40
C GLU A 13 1.44 -5.74 -12.41
N LYS A 14 2.27 -6.50 -13.13
CA LYS A 14 1.86 -7.54 -14.09
C LYS A 14 1.47 -8.87 -13.44
N ARG A 15 1.84 -9.11 -12.18
CA ARG A 15 1.55 -10.35 -11.41
C ARG A 15 0.73 -10.07 -10.16
N ALA A 16 0.23 -8.86 -9.98
CA ALA A 16 -0.53 -8.48 -8.81
C ALA A 16 -1.78 -9.36 -8.70
N ALA A 17 -1.94 -10.03 -7.57
CA ALA A 17 -3.11 -10.87 -7.33
C ALA A 17 -4.37 -10.02 -7.13
N ALA A 18 -4.20 -8.77 -6.71
CA ALA A 18 -5.28 -7.80 -6.52
C ALA A 18 -4.76 -6.36 -6.69
N THR A 19 -5.63 -5.46 -7.13
CA THR A 19 -5.36 -4.03 -7.22
C THR A 19 -6.51 -3.23 -6.60
N SER A 20 -6.21 -2.02 -6.12
CA SER A 20 -7.24 -1.10 -5.60
C SER A 20 -6.89 0.33 -6.01
N THR A 21 -7.89 1.08 -6.45
CA THR A 21 -7.73 2.48 -6.82
C THR A 21 -8.17 3.36 -5.65
N TYR A 22 -7.26 4.18 -5.13
CA TYR A 22 -7.53 5.07 -4.02
C TYR A 22 -6.90 6.44 -4.26
N LYS A 23 -7.68 7.53 -4.10
CA LYS A 23 -7.25 8.91 -4.39
C LYS A 23 -6.57 9.03 -5.77
N GLU A 24 -7.20 8.48 -6.80
CA GLU A 24 -6.70 8.45 -8.19
C GLU A 24 -5.36 7.71 -8.40
N ASN A 25 -4.87 7.00 -7.38
CA ASN A 25 -3.67 6.17 -7.46
C ASN A 25 -4.04 4.69 -7.45
N THR A 26 -3.40 3.91 -8.32
CA THR A 26 -3.58 2.44 -8.38
C THR A 26 -2.54 1.77 -7.50
N TYR A 27 -3.01 1.06 -6.48
CA TYR A 27 -2.21 0.24 -5.57
C TYR A 27 -2.31 -1.23 -5.94
N TYR A 28 -1.19 -1.94 -5.80
CA TYR A 28 -1.06 -3.35 -6.15
C TYR A 28 -0.77 -4.15 -4.88
N PHE A 29 -1.43 -5.30 -4.77
CA PHE A 29 -1.39 -6.15 -3.59
C PHE A 29 -0.96 -7.56 -3.95
N CYS A 30 -0.16 -8.16 -3.08
CA CYS A 30 0.34 -9.53 -3.27
C CYS A 30 -0.79 -10.56 -3.11
N ALA A 31 -1.85 -10.19 -2.37
CA ALA A 31 -2.99 -11.04 -2.08
C ALA A 31 -4.29 -10.22 -1.97
N LYS A 32 -5.42 -10.90 -2.17
CA LYS A 32 -6.76 -10.32 -1.94
C LYS A 32 -6.96 -9.89 -0.48
N GLY A 33 -6.33 -10.57 0.48
CA GLY A 33 -6.38 -10.22 1.89
C GLY A 33 -5.78 -8.83 2.17
N CYS A 34 -4.64 -8.51 1.53
CA CYS A 34 -4.03 -7.18 1.63
C CYS A 34 -4.93 -6.11 1.01
N LYS A 35 -5.56 -6.38 -0.14
CA LYS A 35 -6.56 -5.45 -0.72
C LYS A 35 -7.69 -5.16 0.28
N ILE A 36 -8.26 -6.17 0.93
CA ILE A 36 -9.38 -5.98 1.88
C ILE A 36 -8.92 -5.18 3.11
N ALA A 37 -7.74 -5.49 3.65
CA ALA A 37 -7.18 -4.75 4.77
C ALA A 37 -6.93 -3.27 4.40
N PHE A 38 -6.38 -3.04 3.20
CA PHE A 38 -6.17 -1.70 2.67
C PHE A 38 -7.47 -0.95 2.43
N ASP A 39 -8.51 -1.59 1.88
CA ASP A 39 -9.82 -0.96 1.63
C ASP A 39 -10.51 -0.53 2.93
N LYS A 40 -10.29 -1.29 4.01
CA LYS A 40 -10.81 -0.97 5.34
C LYS A 40 -10.15 0.25 5.98
N GLU A 41 -8.82 0.35 5.89
CA GLU A 41 -8.06 1.43 6.54
C GLU A 41 -6.94 2.00 5.62
N PRO A 42 -7.26 2.54 4.42
CA PRO A 42 -6.24 2.90 3.44
C PRO A 42 -5.33 4.03 3.96
N GLU A 43 -5.90 4.97 4.71
CA GLU A 43 -5.15 6.09 5.28
C GLU A 43 -4.09 5.66 6.29
N LYS A 44 -4.27 4.53 6.97
CA LYS A 44 -3.28 3.99 7.92
C LYS A 44 -2.06 3.42 7.21
N TYR A 45 -2.26 2.82 6.04
CA TYR A 45 -1.19 2.26 5.23
C TYR A 45 -0.54 3.30 4.30
N LEU A 46 -1.29 4.32 3.91
CA LEU A 46 -0.83 5.43 3.05
C LEU A 46 -0.27 6.62 3.79
N ASN A 47 -0.42 6.68 5.11
CA ASN A 47 0.21 7.68 5.93
C ASN A 47 1.48 7.08 6.53
N PRO A 48 2.64 7.14 5.84
CA PRO A 48 3.92 6.95 6.50
C PRO A 48 4.03 8.10 7.49
N GLY A 49 3.67 7.83 8.74
CA GLY A 49 3.73 8.80 9.81
C GLY A 49 5.05 9.55 9.74
N LYS A 50 4.94 10.88 9.61
CA LYS A 50 6.01 11.83 9.82
C LYS A 50 6.86 11.41 11.03
N GLY A 51 8.12 11.10 10.75
CA GLY A 51 9.21 10.97 11.73
C GLY A 51 10.46 10.65 10.93
N ARG A 52 11.24 11.63 10.49
CA ARG A 52 12.12 12.48 11.31
C ARG A 52 12.20 13.88 10.66
N SER A 53 11.49 14.88 11.15
CA SER A 53 12.14 15.89 12.01
C SER A 53 12.87 15.29 13.21
N CYS A 54 14.17 15.58 13.32
CA CYS A 54 15.13 15.44 14.43
C CYS A 54 16.49 15.22 13.75
N CYS A 55 17.47 16.13 13.72
CA CYS A 55 17.92 17.21 14.61
C CYS A 55 18.52 18.31 13.70
N GLY A 56 18.45 19.60 14.02
CA GLY A 56 19.19 20.22 15.12
C GLY A 56 20.44 20.89 14.52
#